data_AF-A0A934D8G5-F1
#
_entry.id   AF-A0A934D8G5-F1
#
_cell.length_a   1.000
_cell.length_b   1.000
_cell.length_c   1.000
_cell.angle_alpha   90.00
_cell.angle_beta   90.00
_cell.angle_gamma   90.00
#
_symmetry.space_group_name_H-M   'P 1'
#
loop_
_entity.id
_entity.type
_entity.pdbx_description
1 polymer ?
#
loop_
_entity_poly.entity_id
_entity_poly.type
_entity_poly.pdbx_seq_one_letter_code
_entity_poly.pdbx_strand_id
1 'polypeptide(L)' 'NGDSHLKSLLVHHEVIVPVTKGKLDLGPWQQIYYAEFDGQRRKRVLIKVMGE' A
#
# COMPACT_ATOMS: atom_id res chain seq x y z
N ASN A 1 -14.70 11.12 9.38
CA ASN A 1 -13.92 9.86 9.25
C ASN A 1 -14.77 8.68 8.78
N GLY A 2 -16.11 8.69 8.89
CA GLY A 2 -16.97 7.64 8.30
C GLY A 2 -16.75 7.47 6.79
N ASP A 3 -16.57 8.56 6.05
CA ASP A 3 -16.20 8.56 4.63
C ASP A 3 -14.80 7.97 4.39
N SER A 4 -13.86 8.22 5.30
CA SER A 4 -12.50 7.66 5.27
C SER A 4 -12.51 6.13 5.42
N HIS A 5 -13.43 5.57 6.21
CA HIS A 5 -13.63 4.12 6.30
C HIS A 5 -14.14 3.54 4.98
N LEU A 6 -15.09 4.21 4.33
CA LEU A 6 -15.60 3.78 3.01
C LEU A 6 -14.51 3.85 1.93
N LYS A 7 -13.72 4.94 1.90
CA LYS A 7 -12.58 5.08 0.96
C LYS A 7 -11.53 3.99 1.16
N SER A 8 -11.20 3.66 2.41
CA SER A 8 -10.26 2.58 2.72
C SER A 8 -10.78 1.20 2.30
N LEU A 9 -12.09 0.97 2.39
CA LEU A 9 -12.71 -0.27 1.93
C LEU A 9 -12.69 -0.38 0.41
N LEU A 10 -12.96 0.72 -0.30
CA LEU A 10 -12.96 0.78 -1.76
C LEU A 10 -11.57 0.59 -2.38
N VAL A 11 -10.55 1.25 -1.81
CA VAL A 11 -9.17 1.22 -2.36
C VAL A 11 -8.42 -0.06 -1.95
N HIS A 12 -8.88 -0.73 -0.88
CA HIS A 12 -8.15 -1.77 -0.18
C HIS A 12 -6.92 -1.23 0.56
N HIS A 13 -6.52 -1.89 1.65
CA HIS A 13 -5.53 -1.36 2.60
C HIS A 13 -4.11 -1.95 2.41
N GLU A 14 -3.96 -2.91 1.50
CA GLU A 14 -2.70 -3.60 1.23
C GLU A 14 -2.56 -3.97 -0.25
N VAL A 15 -1.32 -4.22 -0.66
CA VAL A 15 -0.97 -4.77 -1.96
C VAL A 15 0.14 -5.80 -1.78
N ILE A 16 0.12 -6.85 -2.60
CA ILE A 16 1.19 -7.84 -2.67
C ILE A 16 2.00 -7.56 -3.92
N VAL A 17 3.31 -7.43 -3.77
CA VAL A 17 4.23 -7.15 -4.88
C VAL A 17 5.28 -8.24 -4.96
N PRO A 18 5.41 -8.95 -6.10
CA PRO A 18 6.44 -9.94 -6.29
C PRO A 18 7.84 -9.30 -6.32
N VAL A 19 8.83 -10.06 -5.87
CA VAL A 19 10.25 -9.67 -5.90
C VAL A 19 10.99 -10.63 -6.83
N THR A 20 11.52 -10.11 -7.92
CA THR A 20 12.25 -10.89 -8.93
C THR A 20 13.69 -10.38 -9.00
N LYS A 21 14.68 -11.26 -8.78
CA LYS A 21 16.12 -10.90 -8.78
C LYS A 21 16.45 -9.72 -7.84
N GLY A 22 15.85 -9.71 -6.65
CA GLY A 22 16.07 -8.68 -5.63
C GLY A 22 15.43 -7.31 -5.93
N LYS A 23 14.54 -7.21 -6.93
CA LYS A 23 13.83 -5.97 -7.29
C LYS A 23 12.32 -6.19 -7.24
N LEU A 24 11.58 -5.14 -6.84
CA LEU A 24 10.12 -5.12 -6.96
C LEU A 24 9.75 -5.26 -8.44
N ASP A 25 8.95 -6.27 -8.76
CA ASP A 25 8.55 -6.58 -10.12
C ASP A 25 7.29 -5.79 -10.47
N LEU A 26 7.52 -4.50 -10.76
CA LEU A 26 6.49 -3.53 -11.15
C LEU A 26 6.53 -3.30 -12.66
N GLY A 27 5.35 -3.20 -13.26
CA GLY A 27 5.20 -2.73 -14.64
C GLY A 27 5.65 -1.27 -14.81
N PRO A 28 5.84 -0.81 -16.06
CA PRO A 28 6.44 0.50 -16.37
C PRO A 28 5.70 1.71 -15.79
N TRP A 29 4.42 1.54 -15.44
CA TRP A 29 3.55 2.60 -14.90
C TRP A 29 3.01 2.28 -13.50
N GLN A 30 3.42 1.16 -12.90
CA GLN A 30 2.94 0.78 -11.58
C GLN A 30 3.74 1.50 -10.50
N GLN A 31 3.03 2.04 -9.52
CA GLN A 31 3.59 2.76 -8.39
C GLN A 31 2.79 2.44 -7.12
N ILE A 32 3.48 2.37 -5.99
CA ILE A 32 2.89 2.10 -4.68
C ILE A 32 2.72 3.43 -3.96
N TYR A 33 1.49 3.76 -3.56
CA TYR A 33 1.16 4.99 -2.85
C TYR A 33 0.59 4.68 -1.47
N TYR A 34 0.91 5.55 -0.51
CA TYR A 34 0.16 5.62 0.73
C TYR A 34 -1.03 6.57 0.55
N ALA A 35 -2.23 6.00 0.33
CA ALA A 35 -3.44 6.78 0.16
C ALA A 35 -4.03 7.16 1.53
N GLU A 36 -3.81 8.41 1.95
CA GLU A 36 -4.29 8.91 3.23
C GLU A 36 -5.65 9.59 3.13
N PHE A 37 -6.62 9.16 3.97
CA PHE A 37 -8.01 9.63 3.91
C PHE A 37 -8.50 10.36 5.18
N ASP A 38 -7.68 10.46 6.23
CA ASP A 38 -7.99 11.05 7.54
C ASP A 38 -6.69 11.44 8.29
N GLY A 39 -5.97 12.42 7.73
CA GLY A 39 -4.60 12.79 8.10
C GLY A 39 -4.45 13.62 9.39
N GLN A 40 -3.39 14.44 9.46
CA GLN A 40 -3.05 15.31 10.60
C GLN A 40 -2.78 14.57 11.93
N ARG A 41 -2.43 13.29 11.84
CA ARG A 41 -2.07 12.43 12.97
C ARG A 41 -0.99 11.45 12.53
N ARG A 42 -0.24 10.92 13.49
CA ARG A 42 0.80 9.94 13.20
C ARG A 42 0.17 8.63 12.74
N LYS A 43 0.55 8.16 11.55
CA LYS A 43 0.12 6.89 10.96
C LYS A 43 1.33 6.07 10.52
N ARG A 44 1.12 4.81 10.17
CA ARG A 44 2.18 3.84 9.84
C ARG A 44 1.77 2.94 8.68
N VAL A 45 2.74 2.49 7.92
CA VAL A 45 2.63 1.44 6.91
C VAL A 45 3.54 0.28 7.35
N LEU A 46 3.07 -0.95 7.21
CA LEU A 46 3.86 -2.14 7.48
C LEU A 46 4.37 -2.70 6.15
N ILE A 47 5.65 -3.05 6.10
CA ILE A 47 6.24 -3.79 4.98
C ILE A 47 6.72 -5.12 5.54
N LYS A 48 6.22 -6.22 4.98
CA LYS A 48 6.64 -7.58 5.32
C LYS A 48 7.11 -8.27 4.04
N VAL A 49 8.34 -8.76 4.07
CA VAL A 49 8.95 -9.51 2.97
C VAL A 49 9.06 -10.97 3.39
N MET A 50 8.75 -11.88 2.48
CA MET A 50 8.81 -13.32 2.68
C MET A 50 9.38 -13.97 1.42
N GLY A 51 10.31 -14.91 1.58
CA GLY A 51 11.00 -15.58 0.48
C GLY A 51 12.45 -15.94 0.86
N GLU A 52 13.15 -16.60 -0.07
CA GLU A 52 14.57 -16.94 0.00
C GLU A 52 15.40 -16.01 -0.91
#